data_AF-A0A8H3QUQ4-F1
#
_entry.id   AF-A0A8H3QUQ4-F1
#
_cell.length_a   1.000
_cell.length_b   1.000
_cell.length_c   1.000
_cell.angle_alpha   90.00
_cell.angle_beta   90.00
_cell.angle_gamma   90.00
#
_symmetry.space_group_name_H-M   'P 1'
#
loop_
_entity.id
_entity.type
_entity.pdbx_description
1 polymer ?
#
loop_
_entity_poly.entity_id
_entity_poly.type
_entity_poly.pdbx_seq_one_letter_code
_entity_poly.pdbx_strand_id
1 'polypeptide(L)'
;MTFLREKQYIYQENLGGLCSICSHYGYEIFAEMKHFIEKNIQDNNLQKDYINKLEHLRRYLKKSYEQEFEIAANGTVIHNECISHCLPYAFSVCTESHSHECVGCEQLFAIFYQLKNDIPTTLYTKLDEYQEHLLYYLAHQMRKVYLNTQFNANLLELDEKEGRRSPSS
;
A
#
# COMPACT_ATOMS: atom_id res chain seq x y z
N MET A 1 8.02 -8.45 -24.37
CA MET A 1 6.99 -8.87 -25.35
C MET A 1 6.10 -9.89 -24.68
N THR A 2 4.83 -9.56 -24.46
CA THR A 2 3.84 -10.41 -23.78
C THR A 2 3.03 -11.19 -24.82
N PHE A 3 2.97 -12.51 -24.69
CA PHE A 3 2.10 -13.36 -25.50
C PHE A 3 0.80 -13.66 -24.76
N LEU A 4 -0.33 -13.51 -25.46
CA LEU A 4 -1.66 -13.83 -24.98
C LEU A 4 -2.01 -15.29 -25.34
N ARG A 5 -2.25 -16.11 -24.32
CA ARG A 5 -3.09 -17.31 -24.45
C ARG A 5 -4.20 -17.23 -23.40
N GLU A 6 -5.44 -17.39 -23.86
CA GLU A 6 -6.59 -17.76 -23.01
C GLU A 6 -7.06 -16.74 -21.95
N LYS A 7 -6.92 -15.44 -22.21
CA LYS A 7 -7.58 -14.36 -21.42
C LYS A 7 -7.30 -14.36 -19.90
N GLN A 8 -6.23 -15.00 -19.44
CA GLN A 8 -5.73 -14.84 -18.07
C GLN A 8 -4.33 -14.21 -18.07
N TYR A 9 -4.15 -13.20 -17.22
CA TYR A 9 -2.85 -12.57 -16.98
C TYR A 9 -1.96 -13.56 -16.21
N ILE A 10 -1.09 -14.28 -16.91
CA ILE A 10 -0.08 -15.13 -16.25
C ILE A 10 1.12 -14.23 -15.91
N TYR A 11 1.30 -14.02 -14.60
CA TYR A 11 2.35 -13.18 -14.05
C TYR A 11 3.67 -13.95 -13.86
N GLN A 12 4.79 -13.40 -14.31
CA GLN A 12 6.13 -13.87 -13.97
C GLN A 12 6.77 -12.90 -12.96
N GLU A 13 7.00 -13.39 -11.74
CA GLU A 13 7.47 -12.61 -10.59
C GLU A 13 8.85 -11.94 -10.78
N ASN A 14 9.61 -12.36 -11.80
CA ASN A 14 11.04 -12.06 -11.90
C ASN A 14 11.37 -10.88 -12.83
N LEU A 15 10.38 -10.25 -13.49
CA LEU A 15 10.63 -9.32 -14.61
C LEU A 15 9.76 -8.05 -14.59
N GLY A 16 9.71 -7.35 -13.44
CA GLY A 16 9.29 -5.94 -13.40
C GLY A 16 7.82 -5.65 -13.75
N GLY A 17 6.94 -6.64 -13.65
CA GLY A 17 5.49 -6.42 -13.73
C GLY A 17 4.87 -6.01 -12.38
N LEU A 18 3.57 -5.71 -12.38
CA LEU A 18 2.77 -5.52 -11.15
C LEU A 18 2.59 -6.86 -10.45
N CYS A 19 3.12 -7.04 -9.24
CA CYS A 19 2.90 -8.29 -8.49
C CYS A 19 1.40 -8.59 -8.32
N SER A 20 1.05 -9.87 -8.18
CA SER A 20 -0.35 -10.32 -8.07
C SER A 20 -1.11 -9.57 -6.97
N ILE A 21 -0.45 -9.28 -5.85
CA ILE A 21 -0.97 -8.49 -4.73
C ILE A 21 -1.28 -7.05 -5.17
N CYS A 22 -0.36 -6.38 -5.88
CA CYS A 22 -0.57 -5.04 -6.40
C CYS A 22 -1.65 -5.00 -7.50
N SER A 23 -1.79 -6.06 -8.31
CA SER A 23 -2.86 -6.17 -9.30
C SER A 23 -4.22 -6.31 -8.62
N HIS A 24 -4.35 -7.28 -7.73
CA HIS A 24 -5.62 -7.61 -7.09
C HIS A 24 -6.07 -6.51 -6.12
N TYR A 25 -5.26 -6.20 -5.10
CA TYR A 25 -5.67 -5.23 -4.09
C TYR A 25 -5.48 -3.76 -4.51
N GLY A 26 -4.57 -3.48 -5.45
CA GLY A 26 -4.34 -2.13 -5.96
C GLY A 26 -5.29 -1.69 -7.09
N TYR A 27 -5.99 -2.62 -7.76
CA TYR A 27 -6.91 -2.29 -8.85
C TYR A 27 -8.27 -2.99 -8.76
N GLU A 28 -8.29 -4.31 -8.60
CA GLU A 28 -9.54 -5.09 -8.65
C GLU A 28 -10.46 -4.72 -7.48
N ILE A 29 -9.92 -4.63 -6.26
CA ILE A 29 -10.69 -4.22 -5.08
C ILE A 29 -11.31 -2.83 -5.25
N PHE A 30 -10.58 -1.86 -5.80
CA PHE A 30 -11.14 -0.53 -6.05
C PHE A 30 -12.26 -0.54 -7.08
N ALA A 31 -12.18 -1.39 -8.11
CA ALA A 31 -13.25 -1.57 -9.08
C ALA A 31 -14.48 -2.23 -8.45
N GLU A 32 -14.27 -3.25 -7.61
CA GLU A 32 -15.34 -3.92 -6.87
C GLU A 32 -16.03 -2.98 -5.88
N MET A 33 -15.27 -2.17 -5.14
CA MET A 33 -15.80 -1.16 -4.23
C MET A 33 -16.63 -0.10 -4.97
N LYS A 34 -16.15 0.36 -6.14
CA LYS A 34 -16.92 1.29 -6.96
C LYS A 34 -18.25 0.69 -7.38
N HIS A 35 -18.25 -0.55 -7.88
CA HIS A 35 -19.48 -1.25 -8.24
C HIS A 35 -20.40 -1.46 -7.03
N PHE A 36 -19.82 -1.77 -5.87
CA PHE A 36 -20.57 -1.90 -4.62
C PHE A 36 -21.27 -0.59 -4.23
N ILE A 37 -20.58 0.55 -4.35
CA ILE A 37 -21.17 1.88 -4.09
C ILE A 37 -22.30 2.19 -5.08
N GLU A 38 -22.06 1.96 -6.37
CA GLU A 38 -23.06 2.18 -7.43
C GLU A 38 -24.33 1.36 -7.22
N LYS A 39 -24.18 0.14 -6.69
CA LYS A 39 -25.29 -0.78 -6.44
C LYS A 39 -26.07 -0.45 -5.17
N ASN A 40 -25.39 -0.04 -4.11
CA ASN A 40 -25.97 0.02 -2.76
C ASN A 40 -26.31 1.44 -2.28
N ILE A 41 -25.82 2.49 -2.95
CA ILE A 41 -26.12 3.89 -2.62
C ILE A 41 -27.01 4.50 -3.70
N GLN A 42 -28.25 4.87 -3.33
CA GLN A 42 -29.25 5.42 -4.24
C GLN A 42 -29.08 6.92 -4.50
N ASP A 43 -28.55 7.67 -3.52
CA ASP A 43 -28.32 9.11 -3.69
C ASP A 43 -27.13 9.33 -4.64
N ASN A 44 -27.42 9.95 -5.79
CA ASN A 44 -26.42 10.19 -6.84
C ASN A 44 -25.29 11.13 -6.42
N ASN A 45 -25.55 12.10 -5.54
CA ASN A 45 -24.52 13.04 -5.08
C ASN A 45 -23.59 12.34 -4.09
N LEU A 46 -24.17 11.59 -3.15
CA LEU A 46 -23.42 10.79 -2.18
C LEU A 46 -22.60 9.71 -2.88
N GLN A 47 -23.19 9.03 -3.87
CA GLN A 47 -22.48 8.04 -4.68
C GLN A 47 -21.26 8.65 -5.38
N LYS A 48 -21.41 9.82 -6.02
CA LYS A 48 -20.30 10.54 -6.66
C LYS A 48 -19.22 10.96 -5.65
N ASP A 49 -19.61 11.42 -4.47
CA ASP A 49 -18.68 11.78 -3.40
C ASP A 49 -17.80 10.58 -2.99
N TYR A 50 -18.42 9.42 -2.73
CA TYR A 50 -17.68 8.20 -2.40
C TYR A 50 -16.75 7.72 -3.52
N ILE A 51 -17.19 7.77 -4.77
CA ILE A 51 -16.35 7.40 -5.92
C ILE A 51 -15.13 8.33 -6.00
N ASN A 52 -15.32 9.64 -5.79
CA ASN A 52 -14.21 10.59 -5.78
C ASN A 52 -13.24 10.33 -4.62
N LYS A 53 -13.76 10.08 -3.41
CA LYS A 53 -12.95 9.70 -2.24
C LYS A 53 -12.13 8.44 -2.49
N LEU A 54 -12.74 7.40 -3.07
CA LEU A 54 -12.02 6.17 -3.44
C LEU A 54 -10.94 6.41 -4.49
N GLU A 55 -11.20 7.25 -5.48
CA GLU A 55 -10.19 7.61 -6.49
C GLU A 55 -9.01 8.37 -5.88
N HIS A 56 -9.26 9.27 -4.93
CA HIS A 56 -8.20 9.95 -4.18
C HIS A 56 -7.40 8.97 -3.33
N LEU A 57 -8.07 8.10 -2.57
CA LEU A 57 -7.42 7.06 -1.78
C LEU A 57 -6.54 6.17 -2.68
N ARG A 58 -7.09 5.69 -3.80
CA ARG A 58 -6.35 4.86 -4.77
C ARG A 58 -5.07 5.54 -5.26
N ARG A 59 -5.17 6.82 -5.61
CA ARG A 59 -4.01 7.60 -6.07
C ARG A 59 -2.97 7.75 -4.96
N TYR A 60 -3.41 8.06 -3.74
CA TYR A 60 -2.55 8.16 -2.57
C TYR A 60 -1.80 6.85 -2.32
N LEU A 61 -2.52 5.72 -2.22
CA LEU A 61 -1.93 4.40 -1.97
C LEU A 61 -0.94 3.96 -3.05
N LYS A 62 -1.19 4.35 -4.31
CA LYS A 62 -0.35 3.95 -5.44
C LYS A 62 0.88 4.82 -5.65
N LYS A 63 0.79 6.12 -5.36
CA LYS A 63 1.82 7.09 -5.77
C LYS A 63 2.56 7.74 -4.62
N SER A 64 1.88 7.95 -3.50
CA SER A 64 2.38 8.80 -2.42
C SER A 64 2.70 8.00 -1.18
N TYR A 65 1.93 6.96 -0.87
CA TYR A 65 2.09 6.18 0.36
C TYR A 65 3.51 5.63 0.56
N GLU A 66 4.15 5.15 -0.51
CA GLU A 66 5.54 4.67 -0.44
C GLU A 66 6.59 5.76 -0.15
N GLN A 67 6.27 7.01 -0.46
CA GLN A 67 7.14 8.16 -0.27
C GLN A 67 7.09 8.68 1.18
N GLU A 68 6.09 8.25 1.96
CA GLU A 68 5.93 8.63 3.37
C GLU A 68 6.87 7.84 4.30
N PHE A 69 7.53 6.80 3.77
CA PHE A 69 8.48 5.99 4.54
C PHE A 69 9.87 6.63 4.51
N GLU A 70 10.40 6.93 5.69
CA GLU A 70 11.76 7.45 5.85
C GLU A 70 12.74 6.31 6.18
N ILE A 71 13.74 6.13 5.32
CA ILE A 71 14.83 5.17 5.53
C ILE A 71 16.14 5.88 5.24
N ALA A 72 17.10 5.76 6.16
CA ALA A 72 18.44 6.32 6.03
C ALA A 72 19.24 5.62 4.92
N ALA A 73 20.24 6.31 4.37
CA ALA A 73 21.09 5.79 3.28
C ALA A 73 21.84 4.49 3.64
N ASN A 74 22.11 4.25 4.92
CA ASN A 74 22.71 3.01 5.43
C ASN A 74 21.69 1.87 5.63
N GLY A 75 20.46 2.02 5.12
CA GLY A 75 19.37 1.06 5.26
C GLY A 75 18.62 1.12 6.59
N THR A 76 19.03 1.95 7.54
CA THR A 76 18.36 2.03 8.86
C THR A 76 17.01 2.70 8.72
N VAL A 77 15.98 2.10 9.29
CA VAL A 77 14.62 2.65 9.26
C VAL A 77 14.52 3.81 10.24
N ILE A 78 13.94 4.94 9.80
CA ILE A 78 13.68 6.09 10.65
C ILE A 78 12.27 5.94 11.22
N HIS A 79 12.11 6.22 12.51
CA HIS A 79 10.80 6.17 13.16
C HIS A 79 9.89 7.28 12.64
N ASN A 80 8.61 6.99 12.44
CA ASN A 80 7.60 7.95 12.03
C ASN A 80 6.50 7.98 13.10
N GLU A 81 6.09 9.18 13.51
CA GLU A 81 5.04 9.37 14.52
C GLU A 81 3.65 8.89 14.06
N CYS A 82 3.46 8.68 12.76
CA CYS A 82 2.28 8.03 12.22
C CYS A 82 2.41 6.50 12.27
N ILE A 83 1.49 5.86 12.99
CA ILE A 83 1.46 4.41 13.15
C ILE A 83 1.37 3.65 11.81
N SER A 84 0.70 4.24 10.83
CA SER A 84 0.54 3.66 9.48
C SER A 84 1.77 3.83 8.60
N HIS A 85 2.73 4.66 9.00
CA HIS A 85 4.00 4.90 8.31
C HIS A 85 5.21 4.37 9.08
N CYS A 86 5.04 4.01 10.34
CA CYS A 86 6.08 3.42 11.15
C CYS A 86 6.38 1.99 10.70
N LEU A 87 7.38 1.84 9.84
CA LEU A 87 7.89 0.54 9.42
C LEU A 87 8.26 -0.36 10.61
N PRO A 88 8.97 0.11 11.66
CA PRO A 88 9.27 -0.73 12.83
C PRO A 88 7.99 -1.25 13.52
N TYR A 89 6.90 -0.47 13.51
CA TYR A 89 5.61 -0.90 14.06
C TYR A 89 5.00 -2.02 13.22
N ALA A 90 5.05 -1.91 11.88
CA ALA A 90 4.57 -2.94 10.97
C ALA A 90 5.31 -4.29 11.11
N PHE A 91 6.56 -4.26 11.58
CA PHE A 91 7.35 -5.45 11.93
C PHE A 91 7.25 -5.85 13.41
N SER A 92 6.38 -5.19 14.17
CA SER A 92 6.17 -5.43 15.61
C SER A 92 7.43 -5.26 16.48
N VAL A 93 8.33 -4.39 16.05
CA VAL A 93 9.59 -4.07 16.77
C VAL A 93 9.62 -2.64 17.32
N CYS A 94 8.58 -1.83 17.06
CA CYS A 94 8.47 -0.49 17.61
C CYS A 94 7.81 -0.49 18.99
N THR A 95 8.41 0.19 19.95
CA THR A 95 7.85 0.46 21.29
C THR A 95 7.59 1.94 21.54
N GLU A 96 7.87 2.80 20.55
CA GLU A 96 7.70 4.25 20.65
C GLU A 96 6.22 4.66 20.52
N SER A 97 5.89 5.84 21.01
CA SER A 97 4.55 6.42 20.89
C SER A 97 4.24 6.88 19.47
N HIS A 98 2.98 6.72 19.04
CA HIS A 98 2.48 7.22 17.77
C HIS A 98 1.30 8.16 18.03
N SER A 99 1.55 9.46 17.92
CA SER A 99 0.58 10.52 18.18
C SER A 99 0.09 11.23 16.93
N HIS A 100 0.58 10.84 15.74
CA HIS A 100 0.23 11.49 14.48
C HIS A 100 -0.71 10.62 13.64
N GLU A 101 -1.74 11.25 13.09
CA GLU A 101 -2.65 10.64 12.12
C GLU A 101 -2.38 11.26 10.75
N CYS A 102 -1.95 10.44 9.78
CA CYS A 102 -1.76 10.90 8.42
C CYS A 102 -3.12 11.02 7.71
N VAL A 103 -3.39 12.19 7.11
CA VAL A 103 -4.62 12.47 6.35
C VAL A 103 -4.93 11.39 5.30
N GLY A 104 -3.92 10.90 4.57
CA GLY A 104 -4.12 9.87 3.55
C GLY A 104 -4.48 8.50 4.14
N CYS A 105 -3.90 8.14 5.28
CA CYS A 105 -4.23 6.90 6.00
C CYS A 105 -5.58 7.01 6.70
N GLU A 106 -5.89 8.16 7.30
CA GLU A 106 -7.17 8.47 7.94
C GLU A 106 -8.33 8.38 6.94
N GLN A 107 -8.13 8.87 5.71
CA GLN A 107 -9.14 8.78 4.64
C GLN A 107 -9.59 7.35 4.38
N LEU A 108 -8.71 6.35 4.50
CA LEU A 108 -9.09 4.95 4.35
C LEU A 108 -10.18 4.60 5.37
N PHE A 109 -9.91 4.81 6.66
CA PHE A 109 -10.84 4.47 7.74
C PHE A 109 -12.12 5.31 7.68
N ALA A 110 -12.00 6.59 7.36
CA ALA A 110 -13.12 7.50 7.24
C ALA A 110 -14.11 7.06 6.16
N ILE A 111 -13.64 6.60 4.99
CA ILE A 111 -14.50 6.10 3.91
C ILE A 111 -15.31 4.89 4.38
N PHE A 112 -14.68 3.90 5.03
CA PHE A 112 -15.38 2.71 5.50
C PHE A 112 -16.38 3.01 6.62
N TYR A 113 -16.01 3.88 7.55
CA TYR A 113 -16.91 4.32 8.62
C TYR A 113 -18.15 5.02 8.07
N GLN A 114 -17.96 5.96 7.14
CA GLN A 114 -19.06 6.68 6.50
C GLN A 114 -19.93 5.72 5.69
N LEU A 115 -19.34 4.83 4.88
CA LEU A 115 -20.08 3.84 4.10
C LEU A 115 -20.96 2.96 4.97
N LYS A 116 -20.45 2.49 6.13
CA LYS A 116 -21.25 1.70 7.07
C LYS A 116 -22.47 2.45 7.60
N ASN A 117 -22.40 3.78 7.76
CA ASN A 117 -23.54 4.57 8.20
C ASN A 117 -24.59 4.78 7.11
N ASP A 118 -24.19 4.71 5.83
CA ASP A 118 -25.06 4.99 4.69
C ASP A 118 -25.63 3.73 4.01
N ILE A 119 -25.28 2.53 4.49
CA ILE A 119 -25.75 1.25 3.94
C ILE A 119 -26.32 0.32 5.01
N PRO A 120 -27.14 -0.69 4.62
CA PRO A 120 -27.63 -1.69 5.55
C PRO A 120 -26.52 -2.51 6.21
N THR A 121 -26.70 -2.83 7.50
CA THR A 121 -25.77 -3.63 8.30
C THR A 121 -25.47 -5.02 7.71
N THR A 122 -26.38 -5.56 6.92
CA THR A 122 -26.21 -6.84 6.20
C THR A 122 -25.03 -6.84 5.23
N LEU A 123 -24.51 -5.68 4.86
CA LEU A 123 -23.38 -5.52 3.94
C LEU A 123 -22.05 -5.23 4.65
N TYR A 124 -22.04 -5.12 5.98
CA TYR A 124 -20.84 -4.72 6.72
C TYR A 124 -19.69 -5.71 6.54
N THR A 125 -19.96 -7.01 6.55
CA THR A 125 -18.94 -8.05 6.32
C THR A 125 -18.21 -7.83 5.01
N LYS A 126 -18.92 -7.41 3.94
CA LYS A 126 -18.28 -7.17 2.65
C LYS A 126 -17.40 -5.92 2.66
N LEU A 127 -17.80 -4.89 3.40
CA LEU A 127 -16.96 -3.72 3.62
C LEU A 127 -15.72 -4.05 4.45
N ASP A 128 -15.86 -4.90 5.48
CA ASP A 128 -14.74 -5.36 6.30
C ASP A 128 -13.71 -6.12 5.45
N GLU A 129 -14.16 -7.03 4.57
CA GLU A 129 -13.28 -7.72 3.61
C GLU A 129 -12.49 -6.73 2.73
N TYR A 130 -13.16 -5.72 2.16
CA TYR A 130 -12.47 -4.71 1.35
C TYR A 130 -11.46 -3.91 2.18
N GLN A 131 -11.80 -3.55 3.42
CA GLN A 131 -10.91 -2.83 4.30
C GLN A 131 -9.67 -3.67 4.63
N GLU A 132 -9.85 -4.96 4.96
CA GLU A 132 -8.75 -5.90 5.22
C GLU A 132 -7.84 -6.05 4.00
N HIS A 133 -8.39 -6.17 2.79
CA HIS A 133 -7.60 -6.23 1.57
C HIS A 133 -6.76 -4.98 1.34
N LEU A 134 -7.32 -3.78 1.59
CA LEU A 134 -6.57 -2.53 1.47
C LEU A 134 -5.49 -2.41 2.56
N LEU A 135 -5.76 -2.84 3.79
CA LEU A 135 -4.75 -2.88 4.86
C LEU A 135 -3.61 -3.85 4.52
N TYR A 136 -3.94 -5.01 3.95
CA TYR A 136 -2.93 -5.94 3.45
C TYR A 136 -2.07 -5.33 2.34
N TYR A 137 -2.70 -4.55 1.44
CA TYR A 137 -1.98 -3.82 0.40
C TYR A 137 -1.00 -2.78 0.99
N LEU A 138 -1.38 -2.04 2.04
CA LEU A 138 -0.47 -1.14 2.76
C LEU A 138 0.75 -1.87 3.31
N ALA A 139 0.51 -2.98 4.02
CA ALA A 139 1.57 -3.80 4.59
C ALA A 139 2.52 -4.35 3.51
N HIS A 140 1.97 -4.72 2.34
CA HIS A 140 2.77 -5.15 1.21
C HIS A 140 3.66 -4.02 0.65
N GLN A 141 3.13 -2.81 0.45
CA GLN A 141 3.93 -1.66 -0.01
C GLN A 141 5.07 -1.35 1.00
N MET A 142 4.76 -1.32 2.30
CA MET A 142 5.76 -1.15 3.38
C MET A 142 6.92 -2.14 3.27
N ARG A 143 6.59 -3.44 3.18
CA ARG A 143 7.60 -4.50 3.09
C ARG A 143 8.45 -4.37 1.83
N LYS A 144 7.84 -4.03 0.70
CA LYS A 144 8.54 -3.82 -0.57
C LYS A 144 9.55 -2.67 -0.47
N VAL A 145 9.15 -1.52 0.09
CA VAL A 145 10.04 -0.37 0.27
C VAL A 145 11.21 -0.74 1.20
N TYR A 146 10.92 -1.37 2.34
CA TYR A 146 11.95 -1.79 3.29
C TYR A 146 12.98 -2.75 2.67
N LEU A 147 12.51 -3.82 2.02
CA LEU A 147 13.38 -4.85 1.43
C LEU A 147 14.24 -4.27 0.29
N ASN A 148 13.67 -3.42 -0.55
CA ASN A 148 14.41 -2.77 -1.63
C ASN A 148 15.52 -1.87 -1.09
N THR A 149 15.25 -1.10 -0.04
CA THR A 149 16.26 -0.21 0.55
C THR A 149 17.36 -1.00 1.27
N GLN A 150 17.01 -2.04 2.02
CA GLN A 150 17.97 -2.94 2.66
C GLN A 150 18.87 -3.63 1.64
N PHE A 151 18.30 -4.10 0.53
CA PHE A 151 19.06 -4.70 -0.56
C PHE A 151 20.06 -3.70 -1.15
N ASN A 152 19.62 -2.47 -1.45
CA ASN A 152 20.50 -1.43 -1.99
C ASN A 152 21.61 -1.03 -1.01
N ALA A 153 21.33 -0.91 0.28
CA ALA A 153 22.33 -0.62 1.30
C ALA A 153 23.41 -1.72 1.37
N ASN A 154 23.00 -2.99 1.33
CA ASN A 154 23.92 -4.12 1.31
C ASN A 154 24.81 -4.13 0.06
N LEU A 155 24.28 -3.78 -1.11
CA LEU A 155 25.07 -3.66 -2.33
C LEU A 155 26.13 -2.55 -2.21
N LEU A 156 25.76 -1.37 -1.69
CA LEU A 156 26.70 -0.28 -1.48
C LEU A 156 27.83 -0.66 -0.53
N GLU A 157 27.52 -1.37 0.56
CA GLU A 157 28.54 -1.88 1.47
C GLU A 157 29.52 -2.86 0.81
N LEU A 158 29.01 -3.73 -0.08
CA LEU A 158 29.85 -4.68 -0.81
C LEU A 158 30.78 -3.94 -1.77
N ASP A 159 30.26 -2.99 -2.55
CA ASP A 159 31.05 -2.17 -3.48
C ASP A 159 32.16 -1.39 -2.75
N GLU A 160 31.87 -0.81 -1.58
CA GLU A 160 32.88 -0.14 -0.76
C GLU A 160 33.96 -1.09 -0.23
N LYS A 161 33.59 -2.34 0.11
CA LYS A 161 34.52 -3.37 0.59
C LYS A 161 35.39 -3.90 -0.55
N GLU A 162 34.84 -4.02 -1.76
CA GLU A 162 35.61 -4.42 -2.96
C GLU A 162 36.53 -3.29 -3.45
N GLY A 163 36.06 -2.04 -3.47
CA GLY A 163 36.89 -0.87 -3.78
C GLY A 163 38.08 -0.69 -2.83
N ARG A 164 37.87 -0.97 -1.52
CA ARG A 164 38.96 -0.98 -0.51
C ARG A 164 39.90 -2.18 -0.61
N ARG A 165 39.52 -3.25 -1.32
CA ARG A 165 40.35 -4.45 -1.52
C ARG A 165 41.23 -4.40 -2.77
N SER A 166 41.22 -3.31 -3.53
CA SER A 166 42.22 -3.06 -4.60
C SER A 166 43.55 -2.62 -3.97
N PRO A 167 44.59 -3.47 -3.88
CA PRO A 167 45.83 -3.12 -3.20
C PRO A 167 46.86 -2.62 -4.21
N SER A 168 47.47 -1.47 -3.87
CA SER A 168 48.90 -1.18 -4.02
C SER A 168 49.58 -1.72 -5.29
N SER A 169 49.71 -0.86 -6.30
CA SER A 169 50.82 -0.92 -7.27
C SER A 169 51.88 0.09 -6.86
#